data_AF-A0A7S2H725-F1
#
_entry.id   AF-A0A7S2H725-F1
#
_cell.length_a   1.000
_cell.length_b   1.000
_cell.length_c   1.000
_cell.angle_alpha   90.00
_cell.angle_beta   90.00
_cell.angle_gamma   90.00
#
_symmetry.space_group_name_H-M   'P 1'
#
loop_
_entity.id
_entity.type
_entity.pdbx_description
1 polymer ?
#
loop_
_entity_poly.entity_id
_entity_poly.type
_entity_poly.pdbx_seq_one_letter_code
_entity_poly.pdbx_strand_id
1 'polypeptide(L)'
;NLLDLHKINKSIHTISSVPHAIEFVFFLFGYAFNPVSIPLWCFLFAATSTTTSRSYEIIIAYLVSVITTLIATEIGKFSCATTRPKRQSYRSADNIVRRYAYLVTSLKSKHSFPSGDVTQATNVCFFLLRFLNTSDADKEYEENSYNRKIALCAVLLPGVCFARVFYHCHWVEDCFGGILLATLLYKGGIVPYFV
;
A
#
# COMPACT_ATOMS: atom_id res chain seq x y z
N ASN A 1 -23.89 -15.52 2.76
CA ASN A 1 -22.44 -15.80 2.95
C ASN A 1 -21.60 -14.79 2.18
N LEU A 2 -21.61 -13.53 2.58
CA LEU A 2 -21.19 -12.45 1.66
C LEU A 2 -19.68 -12.18 1.59
N LEU A 3 -18.85 -12.66 2.52
CA LEU A 3 -17.38 -12.70 2.40
C LEU A 3 -16.85 -13.60 3.52
N ASP A 4 -16.49 -14.84 3.19
CA ASP A 4 -15.83 -15.74 4.14
C ASP A 4 -14.33 -15.39 4.20
N LEU A 5 -14.01 -14.29 4.89
CA LEU A 5 -12.64 -13.78 5.02
C LEU A 5 -11.69 -14.82 5.60
N HIS A 6 -12.20 -15.71 6.47
CA HIS A 6 -11.41 -16.80 7.03
C HIS A 6 -10.96 -17.79 5.93
N LYS A 7 -11.86 -18.18 5.02
CA LYS A 7 -11.49 -19.03 3.88
C LYS A 7 -10.50 -18.36 2.94
N ILE A 8 -10.64 -17.04 2.68
CA ILE A 8 -9.70 -16.30 1.82
C ILE A 8 -8.31 -16.25 2.47
N ASN A 9 -8.24 -15.86 3.75
CA ASN A 9 -7.01 -15.87 4.53
C ASN A 9 -6.35 -17.24 4.48
N LYS A 10 -7.10 -18.32 4.76
CA LYS A 10 -6.59 -19.69 4.71
C LYS A 10 -6.04 -20.03 3.32
N SER A 11 -6.80 -19.76 2.25
CA SER A 11 -6.41 -20.08 0.88
C SER A 11 -5.10 -19.40 0.48
N ILE A 12 -4.91 -18.13 0.82
CA ILE A 12 -3.69 -17.38 0.47
C ILE A 12 -2.52 -17.84 1.34
N HIS A 13 -2.74 -18.02 2.64
CA HIS A 13 -1.71 -18.44 3.58
C HIS A 13 -1.16 -19.85 3.29
N THR A 14 -1.97 -20.74 2.70
CA THR A 14 -1.56 -22.09 2.31
C THR A 14 -0.84 -22.19 0.97
N ILE A 15 -0.66 -21.08 0.24
CA ILE A 15 0.14 -21.10 -1.00
C ILE A 15 1.58 -21.44 -0.63
N SER A 16 2.02 -22.64 -1.04
CA SER A 16 3.31 -23.21 -0.64
C SER A 16 4.48 -22.57 -1.39
N SER A 17 4.32 -22.33 -2.69
CA SER A 17 5.33 -21.67 -3.50
C SER A 17 4.68 -21.06 -4.74
N VAL A 18 5.38 -20.08 -5.32
CA VAL A 18 5.07 -19.52 -6.63
C VAL A 18 6.35 -19.47 -7.47
N PRO A 19 6.25 -19.44 -8.81
CA PRO A 19 7.40 -19.20 -9.67
C PRO A 19 8.18 -17.97 -9.21
N HIS A 20 9.51 -18.05 -9.27
CA HIS A 20 10.39 -17.03 -8.69
C HIS A 20 10.12 -15.62 -9.23
N ALA A 21 9.91 -15.49 -10.55
CA ALA A 21 9.56 -14.22 -11.18
C ALA A 21 8.26 -13.63 -10.61
N ILE A 22 7.25 -14.47 -10.33
CA ILE A 22 5.98 -14.03 -9.75
C ILE A 22 6.17 -13.61 -8.29
N GLU A 23 6.94 -14.39 -7.51
CA GLU A 23 7.26 -14.03 -6.13
C GLU A 23 8.00 -12.71 -6.04
N PHE A 24 8.91 -12.44 -6.99
CA PHE A 24 9.65 -11.19 -7.06
C PHE A 24 8.70 -10.00 -7.29
N VAL A 25 7.69 -10.14 -8.15
CA VAL A 25 6.65 -9.11 -8.32
C VAL A 25 5.89 -8.88 -7.00
N PHE A 26 5.50 -9.95 -6.30
CA PHE A 26 4.84 -9.82 -4.99
C PHE A 26 5.76 -9.16 -3.94
N PHE A 27 7.06 -9.45 -4.00
CA PHE A 27 8.06 -8.79 -3.17
C PHE A 27 8.10 -7.28 -3.44
N LEU A 28 8.13 -6.86 -4.71
CA LEU A 28 8.11 -5.44 -5.07
C LEU A 28 6.88 -4.74 -4.49
N PHE A 29 5.69 -5.33 -4.62
CA PHE A 29 4.48 -4.78 -3.99
C PHE A 29 4.56 -4.78 -2.47
N GLY A 30 5.06 -5.86 -1.85
CA GLY A 30 5.20 -5.97 -0.40
C GLY A 30 6.21 -4.99 0.21
N TYR A 31 7.16 -4.51 -0.61
CA TYR A 31 8.20 -3.57 -0.22
C TYR A 31 7.93 -2.12 -0.69
N ALA A 32 6.92 -1.91 -1.55
CA ALA A 32 6.63 -0.63 -2.20
C ALA A 32 6.41 0.53 -1.22
N PHE A 33 5.99 0.26 0.02
CA PHE A 33 5.74 1.28 1.06
C PHE A 33 6.57 1.05 2.33
N ASN A 34 7.73 0.42 2.18
CA ASN A 34 8.76 0.43 3.21
C ASN A 34 9.31 1.87 3.36
N PRO A 35 9.68 2.36 4.56
CA PRO A 35 10.30 3.69 4.71
C PRO A 35 11.42 4.01 3.71
N VAL A 36 12.18 3.00 3.29
CA VAL A 36 13.26 3.14 2.29
C VAL A 36 12.74 3.54 0.89
N SER A 37 11.48 3.26 0.55
CA SER A 37 10.89 3.62 -0.75
C SER A 37 10.27 5.03 -0.76
N ILE A 38 10.12 5.71 0.38
CA ILE A 38 9.55 7.07 0.44
C ILE A 38 10.31 8.05 -0.47
N PRO A 39 11.67 8.09 -0.47
CA PRO A 39 12.41 8.98 -1.37
C PRO A 39 12.17 8.69 -2.85
N LEU A 40 11.98 7.42 -3.22
CA LEU A 40 11.67 7.03 -4.60
C LEU A 40 10.31 7.60 -5.03
N TRP A 41 9.30 7.51 -4.18
CA TRP A 41 7.99 8.11 -4.46
C TRP A 41 8.06 9.63 -4.59
N CYS A 42 8.79 10.31 -3.68
CA CYS A 42 9.01 11.75 -3.79
C CYS A 42 9.67 12.14 -5.11
N PHE A 43 10.70 11.39 -5.54
CA PHE A 43 11.37 11.62 -6.82
C PHE A 43 10.41 11.43 -8.00
N LEU A 44 9.63 10.34 -8.00
CA LEU A 44 8.65 10.09 -9.07
C LEU A 44 7.61 11.20 -9.16
N PHE A 45 7.09 11.69 -8.02
CA PHE A 45 6.14 12.80 -8.03
C PHE A 45 6.78 14.11 -8.49
N ALA A 46 8.00 14.41 -8.04
CA ALA A 46 8.73 15.60 -8.48
C ALA A 46 9.01 15.59 -9.99
N ALA A 47 9.33 14.42 -10.54
CA ALA A 47 9.57 14.21 -11.97
C ALA A 47 8.32 14.39 -12.84
N THR A 48 7.11 14.29 -12.26
CA THR A 48 5.85 14.56 -12.98
C THR A 48 5.49 16.05 -13.08
N SER A 49 6.23 16.93 -12.40
CA SER A 49 5.97 18.37 -12.43
C SER A 49 6.80 19.08 -13.51
N THR A 50 6.21 20.10 -14.13
CA THR A 50 6.84 20.91 -15.17
C THR A 50 7.67 22.08 -14.62
N THR A 51 7.49 22.45 -13.35
CA THR A 51 8.23 23.55 -12.71
C THR A 51 8.78 23.13 -11.35
N THR A 52 9.92 23.70 -10.98
CA THR A 52 10.60 23.39 -9.71
C THR A 52 9.77 23.78 -8.49
N SER A 53 9.06 24.91 -8.52
CA SER A 53 8.21 25.37 -7.41
C SER A 53 7.09 24.38 -7.12
N ARG A 54 6.38 23.93 -8.17
CA ARG A 54 5.31 22.94 -8.07
C ARG A 54 5.83 21.56 -7.66
N SER A 55 7.05 21.19 -8.05
CA SER A 55 7.70 19.97 -7.57
C SER A 55 7.86 19.97 -6.05
N TYR A 56 8.28 21.10 -5.46
CA TYR A 56 8.43 21.22 -4.01
C TYR A 56 7.09 21.13 -3.27
N GLU A 57 6.06 21.81 -3.76
CA GLU A 57 4.71 21.75 -3.18
C GLU A 57 4.17 20.32 -3.19
N ILE A 58 4.31 19.61 -4.31
CA ILE A 58 3.89 18.21 -4.45
C ILE A 58 4.68 17.31 -3.48
N ILE A 59 6.00 17.47 -3.39
CA ILE A 59 6.82 16.69 -2.44
C ILE A 59 6.37 16.94 -1.00
N ILE A 60 6.17 18.21 -0.61
CA ILE A 60 5.77 18.57 0.75
C ILE A 60 4.38 18.00 1.05
N ALA A 61 3.41 18.18 0.16
CA ALA A 61 2.07 17.63 0.32
C ALA A 61 2.10 16.11 0.45
N TYR A 62 2.91 15.43 -0.37
CA TYR A 62 3.09 13.99 -0.28
C TYR A 62 3.71 13.57 1.06
N LEU A 63 4.80 14.21 1.50
CA LEU A 63 5.45 13.89 2.77
C LEU A 63 4.52 14.08 3.97
N VAL A 64 3.76 15.19 4.00
CA VAL A 64 2.76 15.42 5.05
C VAL A 64 1.69 14.31 5.01
N SER A 65 1.22 13.93 3.82
CA SER A 65 0.26 12.83 3.69
C SER A 65 0.79 11.50 4.24
N VAL A 66 2.05 11.17 3.96
CA VAL A 66 2.73 9.95 4.43
C VAL A 66 2.86 9.98 5.95
N ILE A 67 3.30 11.10 6.54
CA ILE A 67 3.46 11.24 7.99
C ILE A 67 2.11 11.10 8.70
N THR A 68 1.08 11.82 8.23
CA THR A 68 -0.28 11.75 8.79
C THR A 68 -0.84 10.34 8.76
N THR A 69 -0.69 9.64 7.63
CA THR A 69 -1.16 8.26 7.49
C THR A 69 -0.36 7.29 8.34
N LEU A 70 0.96 7.47 8.50
CA LEU A 70 1.78 6.66 9.42
C LEU A 70 1.31 6.82 10.86
N ILE A 71 1.16 8.06 11.34
CA ILE A 71 0.69 8.35 12.70
C ILE A 71 -0.67 7.71 12.94
N ALA A 72 -1.63 7.93 12.03
CA ALA A 72 -2.97 7.36 12.14
C ALA A 72 -2.95 5.82 12.15
N THR A 73 -2.08 5.18 11.35
CA THR A 73 -1.97 3.72 11.35
C THR A 73 -1.39 3.17 12.64
N GLU A 74 -0.40 3.82 13.24
CA GLU A 74 0.16 3.37 14.53
C GLU A 74 -0.82 3.61 15.69
N ILE A 75 -1.59 4.70 15.67
CA ILE A 75 -2.71 4.89 16.62
C ILE A 75 -3.73 3.76 16.45
N GLY A 76 -4.19 3.48 15.23
CA GLY A 76 -5.15 2.40 14.97
C GLY A 76 -4.64 1.03 15.40
N LYS A 77 -3.35 0.76 15.18
CA LYS A 77 -2.67 -0.47 15.63
C LYS A 77 -2.64 -0.60 17.13
N PHE A 78 -2.35 0.48 17.84
CA PHE A 78 -2.37 0.47 19.29
C PHE A 78 -3.80 0.26 19.83
N SER A 79 -4.80 0.92 19.24
CA SER A 79 -6.20 0.82 19.66
C SER A 79 -6.82 -0.56 19.44
N CYS A 80 -6.56 -1.20 18.30
CA CYS A 80 -7.14 -2.51 17.98
C CYS A 80 -6.34 -3.69 18.55
N ALA A 81 -5.03 -3.50 18.77
CA ALA A 81 -4.12 -4.48 19.34
C ALA A 81 -4.12 -5.88 18.66
N THR A 82 -4.60 -5.97 17.41
CA THR A 82 -4.78 -7.24 16.69
C THR A 82 -3.45 -7.98 16.47
N THR A 83 -3.48 -9.30 16.64
CA THR A 83 -2.31 -10.16 16.49
C THR A 83 -2.01 -10.46 15.03
N ARG A 84 -0.72 -10.54 14.69
CA ARG A 84 -0.28 -10.92 13.33
C ARG A 84 -0.53 -12.40 13.06
N PRO A 85 -0.68 -12.79 11.77
CA PRO A 85 -0.66 -14.19 11.38
C PRO A 85 0.61 -14.88 11.88
N LYS A 86 0.47 -16.11 12.39
CA LYS A 86 1.64 -16.90 12.80
C LYS A 86 2.52 -17.14 11.58
N ARG A 87 3.79 -16.77 11.69
CA ARG A 87 4.81 -17.25 10.75
C ARG A 87 4.93 -18.74 11.02
N GLN A 88 4.55 -19.58 10.06
CA GLN A 88 4.95 -20.98 10.14
C GLN A 88 6.47 -20.97 10.17
N SER A 89 7.06 -21.50 11.25
CA SER A 89 8.50 -21.67 11.33
C SER A 89 8.92 -22.51 10.12
N TYR A 90 9.97 -22.08 9.41
CA TYR A 90 10.56 -22.76 8.24
C TYR A 90 10.95 -24.24 8.48
N ARG A 91 10.69 -24.79 9.69
CA ARG A 91 10.96 -26.17 10.11
C ARG A 91 9.69 -27.00 10.39
N SER A 92 8.48 -26.44 10.27
CA SER A 92 7.25 -27.25 10.32
C SER A 92 7.07 -27.95 8.98
N ALA A 93 6.58 -29.19 9.00
CA ALA A 93 6.48 -30.14 7.87
C ALA A 93 5.66 -29.67 6.63
N ASP A 94 5.23 -28.41 6.58
CA ASP A 94 4.58 -27.78 5.44
C ASP A 94 5.67 -27.07 4.61
N ASN A 95 5.94 -27.58 3.40
CA ASN A 95 6.95 -27.08 2.45
C ASN A 95 6.69 -25.65 1.91
N ILE A 96 6.30 -24.69 2.75
CA ILE A 96 6.04 -23.30 2.33
C ILE A 96 7.36 -22.54 2.24
N VAL A 97 7.83 -22.32 1.02
CA VAL A 97 9.07 -21.58 0.73
C VAL A 97 8.73 -20.19 0.24
N ARG A 98 8.99 -19.18 1.09
CA ARG A 98 8.91 -17.76 0.71
C ARG A 98 10.30 -17.15 0.78
N ARG A 99 10.89 -16.91 -0.39
CA ARG A 99 12.25 -16.41 -0.57
C ARG A 99 12.42 -15.01 0.01
N TYR A 100 11.40 -14.16 -0.09
CA TYR A 100 11.49 -12.74 0.31
C TYR A 100 10.77 -12.40 1.63
N ALA A 101 10.17 -13.38 2.32
CA ALA A 101 9.32 -13.11 3.49
C ALA A 101 10.05 -12.36 4.61
N TYR A 102 11.32 -12.69 4.87
CA TYR A 102 12.10 -12.02 5.91
C TYR A 102 12.21 -10.50 5.64
N LEU A 103 12.53 -10.10 4.41
CA LEU A 103 12.69 -8.70 4.03
C LEU A 103 11.38 -7.93 4.11
N VAL A 104 10.28 -8.53 3.65
CA VAL A 104 8.95 -7.88 3.68
C VAL A 104 8.44 -7.72 5.12
N THR A 105 8.86 -8.61 6.02
CA THR A 105 8.33 -8.68 7.39
C THR A 105 9.24 -8.06 8.46
N SER A 106 10.45 -7.60 8.12
CA SER A 106 11.49 -7.19 9.07
C SER A 106 11.18 -5.90 9.83
N LEU A 107 10.48 -4.94 9.21
CA LEU A 107 10.21 -3.61 9.79
C LEU A 107 8.75 -3.44 10.26
N LYS A 108 8.09 -4.53 10.65
CA LYS A 108 6.66 -4.50 10.96
C LYS A 108 6.43 -4.39 12.48
N SER A 109 5.58 -3.45 12.89
CA SER A 109 5.23 -3.22 14.29
C SER A 109 4.48 -4.41 14.92
N LYS A 110 4.25 -4.40 16.23
CA LYS A 110 3.67 -5.55 16.95
C LYS A 110 2.26 -5.94 16.46
N HIS A 111 1.41 -4.96 16.18
CA HIS A 111 0.00 -5.17 15.85
C HIS A 111 -0.24 -5.14 14.33
N SER A 112 -1.23 -5.91 13.88
CA SER A 112 -1.50 -6.12 12.45
C SER A 112 -2.54 -5.14 11.88
N PHE A 113 -3.60 -4.82 12.62
CA PHE A 113 -4.71 -3.99 12.13
C PHE A 113 -4.52 -2.52 12.50
N PRO A 114 -4.70 -1.54 11.59
CA PRO A 114 -4.83 -1.70 10.14
C PRO A 114 -3.47 -1.88 9.46
N SER A 115 -3.48 -2.34 8.21
CA SER A 115 -2.25 -2.49 7.44
C SER A 115 -1.69 -1.16 6.96
N GLY A 116 -0.57 -0.73 7.55
CA GLY A 116 0.10 0.54 7.21
C GLY A 116 0.48 0.64 5.73
N ASP A 117 1.09 -0.40 5.15
CA ASP A 117 1.48 -0.41 3.73
C ASP A 117 0.26 -0.26 2.80
N VAL A 118 -0.89 -0.84 3.17
CA VAL A 118 -2.13 -0.71 2.39
C VAL A 118 -2.74 0.68 2.54
N THR A 119 -2.69 1.26 3.75
CA THR A 119 -3.09 2.65 3.96
C THR A 119 -2.24 3.59 3.10
N GLN A 120 -0.91 3.40 3.06
CA GLN A 120 0.00 4.18 2.22
C GLN A 120 -0.28 4.00 0.73
N ALA A 121 -0.50 2.76 0.28
CA ALA A 121 -0.86 2.48 -1.11
C ALA A 121 -2.14 3.20 -1.52
N THR A 122 -3.16 3.18 -0.65
CA THR A 122 -4.44 3.87 -0.90
C THR A 122 -4.25 5.38 -0.90
N ASN A 123 -3.44 5.93 0.01
CA ASN A 123 -3.07 7.34 0.05
C ASN A 123 -2.37 7.79 -1.24
N VAL A 124 -1.41 6.99 -1.75
CA VAL A 124 -0.77 7.24 -3.05
C VAL A 124 -1.77 7.19 -4.20
N CYS A 125 -2.71 6.25 -4.20
CA CYS A 125 -3.75 6.19 -5.24
C CYS A 125 -4.59 7.47 -5.25
N PHE A 126 -5.01 7.97 -4.08
CA PHE A 126 -5.72 9.25 -3.99
C PHE A 126 -4.85 10.43 -4.43
N PHE A 127 -3.57 10.44 -4.04
CA PHE A 127 -2.63 11.47 -4.43
C PHE A 127 -2.45 11.52 -5.95
N LEU A 128 -2.25 10.36 -6.61
CA LEU A 128 -2.14 10.23 -8.07
C LEU A 128 -3.39 10.73 -8.80
N LEU A 129 -4.58 10.32 -8.33
CA LEU A 129 -5.85 10.73 -8.92
C LEU A 129 -6.10 12.24 -8.79
N ARG A 130 -5.63 12.86 -7.70
CA ARG A 130 -5.81 14.29 -7.43
C ARG A 130 -4.80 15.17 -8.17
N PHE A 131 -3.50 14.88 -8.04
CA PHE A 131 -2.44 15.78 -8.46
C PHE A 131 -2.15 15.73 -9.95
N LEU A 132 -2.34 14.59 -10.62
CA LEU A 132 -2.05 14.48 -12.04
C LEU A 132 -3.20 14.97 -12.95
N ASN A 133 -4.33 15.41 -12.38
CA ASN A 133 -5.51 15.92 -13.10
C ASN A 133 -5.46 17.44 -13.38
N THR A 134 -4.28 18.05 -13.31
CA THR A 134 -4.14 19.52 -13.26
C THR A 134 -3.33 20.09 -14.43
N SER A 135 -3.42 19.43 -15.59
CA SER A 135 -2.84 19.92 -16.85
C SER A 135 -3.97 20.41 -17.75
N ASP A 136 -3.93 21.67 -18.19
CA ASP A 136 -4.81 22.28 -19.20
C ASP A 136 -4.59 21.68 -20.62
N ALA A 137 -4.22 20.41 -20.70
CA ALA A 137 -3.97 19.71 -21.96
C ALA A 137 -5.28 19.25 -22.59
N ASP A 138 -5.26 19.08 -23.91
CA ASP A 138 -6.38 18.61 -24.72
C ASP A 138 -7.15 17.46 -24.06
N LYS A 139 -8.49 17.51 -24.11
CA LYS A 139 -9.41 16.54 -23.46
C LYS A 139 -9.07 15.07 -23.74
N GLU A 140 -8.54 14.77 -24.93
CA GLU A 140 -8.10 13.42 -25.32
C GLU A 140 -6.83 12.95 -24.58
N TYR A 141 -5.91 13.87 -24.28
CA TYR A 141 -4.73 13.59 -23.46
C TYR A 141 -5.13 13.41 -21.98
N GLU A 142 -6.13 14.17 -21.52
CA GLU A 142 -6.67 14.08 -20.17
C GLU A 142 -7.33 12.72 -19.89
N GLU A 143 -8.16 12.21 -20.82
CA GLU A 143 -8.82 10.90 -20.70
C GLU A 143 -7.81 9.74 -20.69
N ASN A 144 -6.83 9.76 -21.59
CA ASN A 144 -5.77 8.77 -21.61
C ASN A 144 -4.91 8.79 -20.33
N SER A 145 -4.64 9.97 -19.79
CA SER A 145 -3.94 10.13 -18.51
C SER A 145 -4.75 9.59 -17.35
N TYR A 146 -6.06 9.84 -17.30
CA TYR A 146 -6.97 9.34 -16.29
C TYR A 146 -7.07 7.80 -16.28
N ASN A 147 -7.25 7.19 -17.45
CA ASN A 147 -7.32 5.73 -17.59
C ASN A 147 -6.02 5.04 -17.15
N ARG A 148 -4.86 5.64 -17.44
CA ARG A 148 -3.56 5.13 -16.95
C ARG A 148 -3.45 5.19 -15.43
N LYS A 149 -3.96 6.24 -14.78
CA LYS A 149 -3.96 6.35 -13.30
C LYS A 149 -4.85 5.31 -12.67
N ILE A 150 -6.05 5.10 -13.22
CA ILE A 150 -6.96 4.04 -12.74
C ILE A 150 -6.27 2.68 -12.90
N ALA A 151 -5.69 2.39 -14.06
CA ALA A 151 -4.99 1.14 -14.29
C ALA A 151 -3.84 0.94 -13.28
N LEU A 152 -3.06 1.99 -13.01
CA LEU A 152 -1.99 1.94 -12.01
C LEU A 152 -2.56 1.66 -10.60
N CYS A 153 -3.64 2.32 -10.20
CA CYS A 153 -4.29 2.07 -8.91
C CYS A 153 -4.87 0.65 -8.81
N ALA A 154 -5.47 0.16 -9.91
CA ALA A 154 -6.06 -1.17 -10.02
C ALA A 154 -5.01 -2.30 -9.98
N VAL A 155 -3.75 -2.01 -10.28
CA VAL A 155 -2.65 -2.95 -10.14
C VAL A 155 -1.96 -2.79 -8.77
N LEU A 156 -1.65 -1.55 -8.38
CA LEU A 156 -0.87 -1.23 -7.19
C LEU A 156 -1.58 -1.68 -5.91
N LEU A 157 -2.83 -1.26 -5.71
CA LEU A 157 -3.52 -1.50 -4.44
C LEU A 157 -3.81 -3.00 -4.23
N PRO A 158 -4.40 -3.75 -5.19
CA PRO A 158 -4.56 -5.19 -5.04
C PRO A 158 -3.23 -5.94 -4.90
N GLY A 159 -2.19 -5.52 -5.63
CA GLY A 159 -0.85 -6.10 -5.51
C GLY A 159 -0.26 -5.96 -4.12
N VAL A 160 -0.36 -4.76 -3.52
CA VAL A 160 0.08 -4.50 -2.14
C VAL A 160 -0.74 -5.34 -1.16
N CYS A 161 -2.08 -5.28 -1.22
CA CYS A 161 -2.97 -6.08 -0.35
C CYS A 161 -2.62 -7.57 -0.40
N PHE A 162 -2.50 -8.12 -1.61
CA PHE A 162 -2.14 -9.52 -1.81
C PHE A 162 -0.77 -9.84 -1.19
N ALA A 163 0.26 -9.02 -1.46
CA ALA A 163 1.58 -9.23 -0.89
C ALA A 163 1.57 -9.22 0.65
N ARG A 164 0.76 -8.36 1.28
CA ARG A 164 0.64 -8.30 2.75
C ARG A 164 0.08 -9.59 3.35
N VAL A 165 -0.91 -10.19 2.69
CA VAL A 165 -1.51 -11.46 3.12
C VAL A 165 -0.59 -12.63 2.75
N PHE A 166 -0.09 -12.66 1.52
CA PHE A 166 0.82 -13.69 1.02
C PHE A 166 2.07 -13.84 1.90
N TYR A 167 2.68 -12.76 2.39
CA TYR A 167 3.85 -12.85 3.28
C TYR A 167 3.51 -13.02 4.77
N HIS A 168 2.26 -13.30 5.14
CA HIS A 168 1.78 -13.41 6.53
C HIS A 168 2.05 -12.16 7.37
N CYS A 169 2.09 -10.99 6.74
CA CYS A 169 2.21 -9.75 7.48
C CYS A 169 0.86 -9.39 8.13
N HIS A 170 -0.23 -9.66 7.43
CA HIS A 170 -1.56 -9.17 7.73
C HIS A 170 -2.64 -10.18 7.35
N TRP A 171 -3.79 -10.04 7.98
CA TRP A 171 -5.03 -10.65 7.51
C TRP A 171 -5.66 -9.79 6.40
N VAL A 172 -6.57 -10.38 5.64
CA VAL A 172 -7.33 -9.67 4.60
C VAL A 172 -8.11 -8.48 5.18
N GLU A 173 -8.72 -8.65 6.36
CA GLU A 173 -9.43 -7.60 7.09
C GLU A 173 -8.53 -6.41 7.48
N ASP A 174 -7.25 -6.64 7.78
CA ASP A 174 -6.29 -5.56 8.06
C ASP A 174 -6.08 -4.69 6.82
N CYS A 175 -6.16 -5.28 5.62
CA CYS A 175 -6.02 -4.58 4.35
C CYS A 175 -7.27 -3.71 4.10
N PHE A 176 -8.47 -4.24 4.33
CA PHE A 176 -9.71 -3.45 4.29
C PHE A 176 -9.68 -2.30 5.30
N GLY A 177 -9.19 -2.54 6.52
CA GLY A 177 -8.99 -1.51 7.53
C GLY A 177 -8.04 -0.41 7.07
N GLY A 178 -6.96 -0.76 6.36
CA GLY A 178 -6.03 0.22 5.79
C GLY A 178 -6.66 1.09 4.70
N ILE A 179 -7.42 0.48 3.78
CA ILE A 179 -8.17 1.20 2.74
C ILE A 179 -9.18 2.16 3.38
N LEU A 180 -9.94 1.67 4.36
CA LEU A 180 -10.94 2.47 5.06
C LEU A 180 -10.31 3.66 5.79
N LEU A 181 -9.22 3.43 6.52
CA LEU A 181 -8.51 4.50 7.24
C LEU A 181 -8.01 5.59 6.28
N ALA A 182 -7.36 5.22 5.18
CA ALA A 182 -6.91 6.19 4.18
C ALA A 182 -8.08 6.97 3.58
N THR A 183 -9.20 6.30 3.31
CA THR A 183 -10.42 6.94 2.77
C THR A 183 -11.02 7.93 3.75
N LEU A 184 -11.03 7.62 5.05
CA LEU A 184 -11.51 8.54 6.10
C LEU A 184 -10.59 9.75 6.23
N LEU A 185 -9.27 9.54 6.21
CA LEU A 185 -8.29 10.63 6.24
C LEU A 185 -8.40 11.55 5.02
N TYR A 186 -8.67 10.98 3.84
CA TYR A 186 -8.94 11.71 2.61
C TYR A 186 -10.23 12.52 2.70
N LYS A 187 -11.36 11.87 3.00
CA LYS A 187 -12.68 12.52 3.05
C LYS A 187 -12.81 13.52 4.19
N GLY A 188 -12.13 13.29 5.31
CA GLY A 188 -12.10 14.19 6.45
C GLY A 188 -11.23 15.44 6.25
N GLY A 189 -10.52 15.57 5.12
CA GLY A 189 -9.63 16.70 4.86
C GLY A 189 -8.40 16.78 5.77
N ILE A 190 -8.10 15.69 6.49
CA ILE A 190 -6.99 15.62 7.46
C ILE A 190 -5.66 15.50 6.72
N VAL A 191 -5.65 14.79 5.59
CA VAL A 191 -4.50 14.79 4.70
C VAL A 191 -4.63 15.99 3.76
N PRO A 192 -3.67 16.93 3.77
CA PRO A 192 -3.72 18.10 2.92
C PRO A 192 -3.41 17.67 1.49
N TYR A 193 -4.48 17.47 0.71
CA TYR A 193 -4.40 17.43 -0.75
C TYR A 193 -4.60 18.84 -1.34
N PHE A 194 -4.23 19.87 -0.57
CA PHE A 194 -4.29 21.26 -0.97
C PHE A 194 -3.00 21.64 -1.69
N VAL A 195 -3.07 21.73 -3.01
CA VAL A 195 -2.22 22.60 -3.85
C VAL A 195 -3.14 23.22 -4.88
#